data_AF-A0A7C4LXS9-F1
#
_entry.id   AF-A0A7C4LXS9-F1
#
_cell.length_a   1.000
_cell.length_b   1.000
_cell.length_c   1.000
_cell.angle_alpha   90.00
_cell.angle_beta   90.00
_cell.angle_gamma   90.00
#
_symmetry.space_group_name_H-M   'P 1'
#
loop_
_entity.id
_entity.type
_entity.pdbx_description
1 polymer ?
#
loop_
_entity_poly.entity_id
_entity_poly.type
_entity_poly.pdbx_seq_one_letter_code
_entity_poly.pdbx_strand_id
1 'polypeptide(L)'
;MMRLTKFFLGAWTGLFLLLPMFGAAAEPAAPKAPALPRLPWHLADIWWHFESPTPRFESLDLEVTIDRDIPDTVNFYLAPCGLGELGGIKFYGGLQSNCNGWASRTNQTRVHLGHGGIFSRWGRGRLSVDQARGAADTHYEAAGYEGDFVSVRRPFAWTKGRYTWSLRACDVERINDQDYTWVSCFVTAHDSGLTRYIGSLRFEGKDLAFWDRHAAFVEVYSTAKIPQSEIPEVKVTFGYPRVNGQAPRLKSARAIHPGPGEPSGSPDCATAVASGSDVVVAVGPIFERDPKNRRYPLDLKMPATR
;
A
#
# COMPACT_ATOMS: atom_id res chain seq x y z
N MET A 1 56.28 -57.34 26.74
CA MET A 1 57.73 -57.25 26.48
C MET A 1 58.19 -55.90 27.03
N MET A 2 59.12 -55.92 28.00
CA MET A 2 59.86 -54.81 28.67
C MET A 2 59.06 -53.63 29.26
N ARG A 3 58.89 -53.46 30.59
CA ARG A 3 59.81 -53.18 31.74
C ARG A 3 60.36 -51.74 31.87
N LEU A 4 60.04 -51.16 33.04
CA LEU A 4 60.72 -50.12 33.86
C LEU A 4 60.72 -48.67 33.30
N THR A 5 60.55 -47.60 34.09
CA THR A 5 61.18 -47.32 35.40
C THR A 5 60.43 -46.25 36.22
N LYS A 6 60.59 -46.36 37.55
CA LYS A 6 60.27 -45.51 38.71
C LYS A 6 60.43 -43.98 38.52
N PHE A 7 59.72 -43.16 39.33
CA PHE A 7 60.31 -42.40 40.44
C PHE A 7 59.28 -41.68 41.34
N PHE A 8 59.70 -41.48 42.59
CA PHE A 8 58.99 -41.01 43.78
C PHE A 8 58.97 -39.47 43.91
N LEU A 9 58.01 -39.00 44.72
CA LEU A 9 57.89 -37.74 45.48
C LEU A 9 58.93 -36.63 45.29
N GLY A 10 58.41 -35.43 44.99
CA GLY A 10 59.02 -34.15 45.34
C GLY A 10 57.94 -33.17 45.81
N ALA A 11 57.92 -32.87 47.10
CA ALA A 11 57.08 -31.83 47.68
C ALA A 11 57.58 -30.45 47.23
N TRP A 12 56.69 -29.60 46.73
CA TRP A 12 56.95 -28.18 46.53
C TRP A 12 55.78 -27.36 47.10
N THR A 13 56.05 -26.74 48.24
CA THR A 13 55.30 -25.64 48.82
C THR A 13 55.38 -24.43 47.89
N GLY A 14 54.26 -24.04 47.28
CA GLY A 14 54.16 -22.92 46.36
C GLY A 14 52.94 -22.04 46.66
N LEU A 15 53.20 -20.97 47.41
CA LEU A 15 52.52 -19.67 47.48
C LEU A 15 51.21 -19.52 46.66
N PHE A 16 50.06 -19.45 47.34
CA PHE A 16 48.79 -19.00 46.77
C PHE A 16 48.88 -17.51 46.40
N LEU A 17 49.02 -17.20 45.11
CA LEU A 17 48.75 -15.87 44.56
C LEU A 17 47.23 -15.72 44.39
N LEU A 18 46.61 -15.00 45.32
CA LEU A 18 45.25 -14.46 45.18
C LEU A 18 45.25 -13.42 44.05
N LEU A 19 44.89 -13.85 42.83
CA LEU A 19 44.47 -12.93 41.78
C LEU A 19 43.09 -12.36 42.16
N PRO A 20 42.89 -11.03 42.14
CA PRO A 20 41.56 -10.48 42.26
C PRO A 20 40.75 -10.90 41.02
N MET A 21 39.70 -11.68 41.22
CA MET A 21 38.66 -11.86 40.21
C MET A 21 38.02 -10.48 40.01
N PHE A 22 38.41 -9.79 38.93
CA PHE A 22 37.58 -8.72 38.39
C PHE A 22 36.28 -9.38 37.91
N GLY A 23 35.22 -9.21 38.69
CA GLY A 23 33.87 -9.57 38.28
C GLY A 23 33.58 -8.86 36.96
N ALA A 24 33.35 -9.63 35.90
CA ALA A 24 32.83 -9.10 34.66
C ALA A 24 31.49 -8.42 34.97
N ALA A 25 31.47 -7.09 34.91
CA ALA A 25 30.22 -6.35 34.94
C ALA A 25 29.36 -6.88 33.79
N ALA A 26 28.18 -7.40 34.10
CA ALA A 26 27.22 -7.81 33.10
C ALA A 26 26.94 -6.60 32.20
N GLU A 27 27.16 -6.76 30.89
CA GLU A 27 26.75 -5.76 29.91
C GLU A 27 25.27 -5.44 30.14
N PRO A 28 24.88 -4.17 30.26
CA PRO A 28 23.47 -3.82 30.36
C PRO A 28 22.76 -4.36 29.12
N ALA A 29 21.72 -5.15 29.34
CA ALA A 29 20.91 -5.70 28.27
C ALA A 29 20.51 -4.57 27.31
N ALA A 30 20.79 -4.75 26.02
CA ALA A 30 20.41 -3.78 25.00
C ALA A 30 18.92 -3.44 25.15
N PRO A 31 18.54 -2.15 25.07
CA PRO A 31 17.15 -1.75 25.23
C PRO A 31 16.29 -2.53 24.23
N LYS A 32 15.24 -3.18 24.76
CA LYS A 32 14.30 -3.96 23.96
C LYS A 32 13.71 -3.03 22.90
N ALA A 33 13.90 -3.38 21.63
CA ALA A 33 13.35 -2.60 20.52
C ALA A 33 11.83 -2.40 20.74
N PRO A 34 11.30 -1.19 20.50
CA PRO A 34 9.88 -0.92 20.69
C PRO A 34 9.04 -1.87 19.82
N ALA A 35 7.94 -2.37 20.40
CA ALA A 35 7.03 -3.24 19.68
C ALA A 35 6.39 -2.48 18.51
N LEU A 36 6.41 -3.07 17.32
CA LEU A 36 5.81 -2.48 16.14
C LEU A 36 4.27 -2.49 16.24
N PRO A 37 3.57 -1.52 15.61
CA PRO A 37 2.11 -1.51 15.57
C PRO A 37 1.56 -2.76 14.88
N ARG A 38 0.26 -3.04 15.05
CA ARG A 38 -0.39 -4.10 14.28
C ARG A 38 -0.56 -3.67 12.82
N LEU A 39 -0.32 -4.58 11.88
CA LEU A 39 -0.62 -4.39 10.46
C LEU A 39 -2.15 -4.28 10.20
N PRO A 40 -2.59 -3.53 9.18
CA PRO A 40 -1.77 -2.84 8.18
C PRO A 40 -1.19 -1.49 8.65
N TRP A 41 -0.10 -1.07 8.01
CA TRP A 41 0.58 0.20 8.28
C TRP A 41 0.48 1.11 7.06
N HIS A 42 -0.24 2.21 7.19
CA HIS A 42 -0.17 3.29 6.22
C HIS A 42 1.11 4.08 6.47
N LEU A 43 2.10 3.93 5.59
CA LEU A 43 3.42 4.54 5.84
C LEU A 43 3.42 6.02 5.48
N ALA A 44 2.70 6.39 4.43
CA ALA A 44 2.48 7.77 4.02
C ALA A 44 1.16 7.88 3.25
N ASP A 45 0.23 8.69 3.74
CA ASP A 45 -0.99 9.09 3.05
C ASP A 45 -0.80 10.47 2.44
N ILE A 46 -0.99 10.57 1.14
CA ILE A 46 -0.89 11.81 0.38
C ILE A 46 -2.30 12.26 0.03
N TRP A 47 -2.66 13.46 0.47
CA TRP A 47 -3.98 14.03 0.21
C TRP A 47 -3.88 15.24 -0.71
N TRP A 48 -4.62 15.22 -1.81
CA TRP A 48 -4.90 16.38 -2.64
C TRP A 48 -6.33 16.85 -2.37
N HIS A 49 -6.49 18.16 -2.23
CA HIS A 49 -7.78 18.82 -2.21
C HIS A 49 -7.86 19.76 -3.40
N PHE A 50 -8.94 19.66 -4.16
CA PHE A 50 -9.20 20.48 -5.33
C PHE A 50 -10.14 21.64 -4.97
N GLU A 51 -10.24 22.64 -5.84
CA GLU A 51 -11.16 23.77 -5.62
C GLU A 51 -12.63 23.36 -5.69
N SER A 52 -12.96 22.38 -6.53
CA SER A 52 -14.33 21.91 -6.75
C SER A 52 -14.37 20.44 -7.21
N PRO A 53 -15.51 19.75 -7.04
CA PRO A 53 -15.77 18.47 -7.70
C PRO A 53 -15.76 18.59 -9.22
N THR A 54 -15.43 17.49 -9.91
CA THR A 54 -15.53 17.39 -11.37
C THR A 54 -16.83 16.67 -11.76
N PRO A 55 -17.82 17.36 -12.34
CA PRO A 55 -19.06 16.73 -12.79
C PRO A 55 -18.83 15.91 -14.07
N ARG A 56 -19.75 14.96 -14.34
CA ARG A 56 -19.72 14.10 -15.54
C ARG A 56 -18.37 13.41 -15.69
N PHE A 57 -18.05 12.58 -14.72
CA PHE A 57 -16.86 11.76 -14.70
C PHE A 57 -16.82 10.82 -15.92
N GLU A 58 -15.72 10.89 -16.66
CA GLU A 58 -15.39 10.03 -17.79
C GLU A 58 -14.14 9.21 -17.48
N SER A 59 -13.12 9.84 -16.88
CA SER A 59 -11.85 9.19 -16.58
C SER A 59 -11.13 9.73 -15.36
N LEU A 60 -10.37 8.85 -14.71
CA LEU A 60 -9.32 9.17 -13.74
C LEU A 60 -8.04 8.51 -14.21
N ASP A 61 -6.94 9.25 -14.26
CA ASP A 61 -5.61 8.73 -14.58
C ASP A 61 -4.62 9.18 -13.50
N LEU A 62 -3.96 8.19 -12.91
CA LEU A 62 -3.01 8.36 -11.81
C LEU A 62 -1.70 7.68 -12.18
N GLU A 63 -0.65 8.47 -12.34
CA GLU A 63 0.67 7.93 -12.64
C GLU A 63 1.37 7.50 -11.35
N VAL A 64 2.08 6.38 -11.41
CA VAL A 64 2.93 5.89 -10.33
C VAL A 64 4.25 5.39 -10.91
N THR A 65 5.37 5.80 -10.32
CA THR A 65 6.70 5.30 -10.67
C THR A 65 7.32 4.59 -9.49
N ILE A 66 7.91 3.42 -9.72
CA ILE A 66 8.54 2.57 -8.72
C ILE A 66 10.02 2.44 -9.07
N ASP A 67 10.92 2.83 -8.16
CA ASP A 67 12.36 2.91 -8.46
C ASP A 67 13.09 1.55 -8.54
N ARG A 68 12.50 0.49 -7.97
CA ARG A 68 13.09 -0.85 -7.94
C ARG A 68 12.04 -1.95 -7.84
N ASP A 69 12.50 -3.19 -8.05
CA ASP A 69 11.65 -4.36 -7.95
C ASP A 69 11.32 -4.66 -6.49
N ILE A 70 10.07 -5.03 -6.22
CA ILE A 70 9.61 -5.48 -4.91
C ILE A 70 9.21 -6.94 -5.05
N PRO A 71 9.77 -7.87 -4.26
CA PRO A 71 9.40 -9.28 -4.37
C PRO A 71 7.97 -9.52 -3.87
N ASP A 72 7.31 -10.56 -4.38
CA ASP A 72 5.98 -10.98 -3.94
C ASP A 72 5.96 -11.64 -2.54
N THR A 73 7.14 -11.81 -1.94
CA THR A 73 7.34 -12.23 -0.55
C THR A 73 7.20 -11.08 0.45
N VAL A 74 7.07 -9.84 -0.03
CA VAL A 74 6.76 -8.66 0.79
C VAL A 74 5.32 -8.26 0.48
N ASN A 75 4.49 -8.01 1.50
CA ASN A 75 3.14 -7.47 1.33
C ASN A 75 3.21 -5.95 1.30
N PHE A 76 3.38 -5.39 0.10
CA PHE A 76 3.41 -3.95 -0.13
C PHE A 76 2.29 -3.55 -1.07
N TYR A 77 1.57 -2.49 -0.70
CA TYR A 77 0.48 -1.95 -1.49
C TYR A 77 0.80 -0.51 -1.87
N LEU A 78 0.89 -0.27 -3.18
CA LEU A 78 0.94 1.07 -3.76
C LEU A 78 -0.47 1.42 -4.20
N ALA A 79 -1.10 2.37 -3.53
CA ALA A 79 -2.43 2.85 -3.87
C ALA A 79 -2.33 4.25 -4.48
N PRO A 80 -2.16 4.40 -5.81
CA PRO A 80 -2.34 5.70 -6.46
C PRO A 80 -3.70 6.29 -6.11
N CYS A 81 -4.73 5.45 -5.93
CA CYS A 81 -6.00 5.85 -5.34
C CYS A 81 -6.25 5.11 -4.01
N GLY A 82 -5.70 5.64 -2.93
CA GLY A 82 -6.01 5.20 -1.57
C GLY A 82 -7.42 5.59 -1.10
N LEU A 83 -7.94 6.74 -1.57
CA LEU A 83 -9.34 7.09 -1.40
C LEU A 83 -9.81 8.07 -2.49
N GLY A 84 -10.88 7.70 -3.18
CA GLY A 84 -11.63 8.55 -4.10
C GLY A 84 -13.13 8.42 -3.85
N GLU A 85 -13.93 9.26 -4.49
CA GLU A 85 -15.39 9.15 -4.48
C GLU A 85 -15.97 9.49 -5.85
N LEU A 86 -16.91 8.66 -6.30
CA LEU A 86 -17.73 8.86 -7.50
C LEU A 86 -19.20 8.83 -7.10
N GLY A 87 -19.95 9.90 -7.39
CA GLY A 87 -21.40 9.94 -7.12
C GLY A 87 -21.77 9.74 -5.65
N GLY A 88 -20.89 10.12 -4.72
CA GLY A 88 -21.08 9.87 -3.29
C GLY A 88 -20.78 8.44 -2.85
N ILE A 89 -20.02 7.67 -3.64
CA ILE A 89 -19.58 6.30 -3.34
C ILE A 89 -18.06 6.27 -3.32
N LYS A 90 -17.50 5.89 -2.16
CA LYS A 90 -16.05 5.84 -1.98
C LYS A 90 -15.45 4.62 -2.67
N PHE A 91 -14.22 4.75 -3.14
CA PHE A 91 -13.47 3.70 -3.79
C PHE A 91 -11.97 3.82 -3.54
N TYR A 92 -11.23 2.75 -3.83
CA TYR A 92 -9.78 2.68 -3.76
C TYR A 92 -9.23 1.69 -4.79
N GLY A 93 -7.94 1.77 -5.10
CA GLY A 93 -7.26 0.83 -5.98
C GLY A 93 -5.79 1.16 -6.24
N GLY A 94 -5.09 0.18 -6.79
CA GLY A 94 -3.67 0.28 -7.07
C GLY A 94 -3.01 -1.06 -7.37
N LEU A 95 -1.76 -1.21 -6.93
CA LEU A 95 -0.86 -2.32 -7.21
C LEU A 95 -0.41 -3.00 -5.92
N GLN A 96 -0.65 -4.29 -5.79
CA GLN A 96 -0.23 -5.10 -4.65
C GLN A 96 0.86 -6.09 -5.09
N SER A 97 1.90 -6.27 -4.27
CA SER A 97 2.96 -7.26 -4.52
C SER A 97 2.53 -8.68 -4.15
N ASN A 98 1.56 -8.83 -3.24
CA ASN A 98 0.91 -10.10 -2.92
C ASN A 98 -0.62 -9.98 -2.98
N CYS A 99 -1.11 -9.65 -4.17
CA CYS A 99 -2.54 -9.60 -4.45
C CYS A 99 -3.16 -10.98 -4.19
N ASN A 100 -4.35 -10.99 -3.60
CA ASN A 100 -5.08 -12.22 -3.28
C ASN A 100 -6.57 -11.97 -3.41
N GLY A 101 -7.41 -13.00 -3.53
CA GLY A 101 -8.85 -12.84 -3.64
C GLY A 101 -9.54 -14.20 -3.72
N TRP A 102 -10.86 -14.21 -3.89
CA TRP A 102 -11.59 -15.45 -4.13
C TRP A 102 -11.22 -16.06 -5.48
N ALA A 103 -11.11 -17.39 -5.52
CA ALA A 103 -10.76 -18.14 -6.72
C ALA A 103 -11.74 -17.86 -7.87
N SER A 104 -13.02 -17.67 -7.57
CA SER A 104 -14.02 -17.22 -8.53
C SER A 104 -15.21 -16.55 -7.82
N ARG A 105 -16.21 -16.14 -8.58
CA ARG A 105 -17.49 -15.60 -8.05
C ARG A 105 -18.24 -16.61 -7.17
N THR A 106 -18.11 -17.90 -7.45
CA THR A 106 -18.82 -18.99 -6.76
C THR A 106 -17.93 -19.79 -5.82
N ASN A 107 -16.60 -19.67 -5.95
CA ASN A 107 -15.64 -20.30 -5.07
C ASN A 107 -14.89 -19.23 -4.27
N GLN A 108 -15.32 -19.05 -3.01
CA GLN A 108 -14.75 -18.06 -2.09
C GLN A 108 -13.46 -18.51 -1.39
N THR A 109 -12.85 -19.61 -1.86
CA THR A 109 -11.51 -19.99 -1.40
C THR A 109 -10.52 -18.90 -1.78
N ARG A 110 -9.77 -18.40 -0.81
CA ARG A 110 -8.76 -17.36 -1.05
C ARG A 110 -7.55 -17.96 -1.77
N VAL A 111 -7.15 -17.31 -2.86
CA VAL A 111 -5.95 -17.62 -3.64
C VAL A 111 -4.99 -16.44 -3.64
N HIS A 112 -3.70 -16.71 -3.78
CA HIS A 112 -2.63 -15.72 -3.84
C HIS A 112 -2.09 -15.63 -5.25
N LEU A 113 -2.03 -14.41 -5.78
CA LEU A 113 -1.80 -14.10 -7.19
C LEU A 113 -0.38 -13.58 -7.47
N GLY A 114 0.40 -13.33 -6.42
CA GLY A 114 1.64 -12.56 -6.52
C GLY A 114 1.33 -11.10 -6.85
N HIS A 115 2.11 -10.47 -7.72
CA HIS A 115 1.86 -9.11 -8.17
C HIS A 115 0.52 -9.00 -8.91
N GLY A 116 -0.28 -7.99 -8.55
CA GLY A 116 -1.58 -7.77 -9.17
C GLY A 116 -2.10 -6.35 -9.01
N GLY A 117 -3.13 -6.04 -9.79
CA GLY A 117 -3.91 -4.82 -9.64
C GLY A 117 -5.20 -5.08 -8.87
N ILE A 118 -5.64 -4.06 -8.13
CA ILE A 118 -6.87 -4.07 -7.33
C ILE A 118 -7.71 -2.82 -7.62
N PHE A 119 -9.03 -2.99 -7.65
CA PHE A 119 -10.01 -1.91 -7.62
C PHE A 119 -11.18 -2.34 -6.74
N SER A 120 -11.53 -1.49 -5.79
CA SER A 120 -12.55 -1.74 -4.77
C SER A 120 -13.42 -0.52 -4.56
N ARG A 121 -14.66 -0.74 -4.14
CA ARG A 121 -15.56 0.34 -3.73
C ARG A 121 -16.45 -0.09 -2.57
N TRP A 122 -16.85 0.88 -1.75
CA TRP A 122 -17.77 0.65 -0.63
C TRP A 122 -19.23 0.81 -1.05
N GLY A 123 -20.11 0.15 -0.31
CA GLY A 123 -21.56 0.23 -0.47
C GLY A 123 -22.19 1.27 0.46
N ARG A 124 -23.38 1.73 0.07
CA ARG A 124 -24.34 2.35 1.02
C ARG A 124 -25.20 1.29 1.74
N GLY A 125 -24.93 0.03 1.46
CA GLY A 125 -25.56 -1.15 2.01
C GLY A 125 -24.83 -2.39 1.50
N ARG A 126 -25.39 -3.56 1.79
CA ARG A 126 -24.75 -4.85 1.50
C ARG A 126 -24.41 -5.00 0.02
N LEU A 127 -23.15 -5.29 -0.26
CA LEU A 127 -22.66 -5.58 -1.60
C LEU A 127 -22.43 -7.09 -1.79
N SER A 128 -22.46 -7.52 -3.05
CA SER A 128 -22.05 -8.84 -3.49
C SER A 128 -21.13 -8.72 -4.71
N VAL A 129 -20.64 -9.86 -5.21
CA VAL A 129 -19.87 -9.90 -6.45
C VAL A 129 -20.73 -9.58 -7.69
N ASP A 130 -22.05 -9.47 -7.56
CA ASP A 130 -22.95 -9.09 -8.66
C ASP A 130 -22.78 -7.64 -9.10
N GLN A 131 -22.23 -6.79 -8.22
CA GLN A 131 -21.77 -5.45 -8.56
C GLN A 131 -20.36 -5.41 -9.16
N ALA A 132 -19.79 -6.56 -9.56
CA ALA A 132 -18.47 -6.66 -10.18
C ALA A 132 -18.52 -7.42 -11.51
N ARG A 133 -17.63 -7.05 -12.46
CA ARG A 133 -17.38 -7.74 -13.74
C ARG A 133 -15.87 -7.88 -13.95
N GLY A 134 -15.45 -8.90 -14.71
CA GLY A 134 -14.03 -9.14 -14.97
C GLY A 134 -13.80 -10.16 -16.09
N ALA A 135 -12.54 -10.33 -16.45
CA ALA A 135 -12.11 -11.39 -17.36
C ALA A 135 -12.07 -12.74 -16.65
N ALA A 136 -11.76 -13.82 -17.38
CA ALA A 136 -11.76 -15.18 -16.83
C ALA A 136 -10.80 -15.39 -15.65
N ASP A 137 -9.72 -14.62 -15.58
CA ASP A 137 -8.69 -14.61 -14.53
C ASP A 137 -8.89 -13.46 -13.53
N THR A 138 -10.07 -12.84 -13.49
CA THR A 138 -10.42 -11.88 -12.43
C THR A 138 -10.84 -12.62 -11.17
N HIS A 139 -10.28 -12.15 -10.06
CA HIS A 139 -10.60 -12.56 -8.71
C HIS A 139 -11.45 -11.50 -8.03
N TYR A 140 -12.23 -11.92 -7.03
CA TYR A 140 -13.24 -11.07 -6.41
C TYR A 140 -13.12 -11.09 -4.90
N GLU A 141 -13.66 -10.08 -4.25
CA GLU A 141 -13.93 -10.11 -2.82
C GLU A 141 -15.14 -9.24 -2.52
N ALA A 142 -16.04 -9.71 -1.67
CA ALA A 142 -17.09 -8.89 -1.10
C ALA A 142 -17.25 -9.25 0.39
N ALA A 143 -17.10 -8.27 1.26
CA ALA A 143 -17.16 -8.50 2.70
C ALA A 143 -17.57 -7.21 3.45
N GLY A 144 -17.83 -7.35 4.75
CA GLY A 144 -18.24 -6.24 5.63
C GLY A 144 -17.25 -5.87 6.74
N TYR A 145 -16.12 -6.57 6.85
CA TYR A 145 -15.17 -6.39 7.98
C TYR A 145 -14.43 -5.04 7.95
N GLU A 146 -14.46 -4.32 6.82
CA GLU A 146 -13.91 -2.98 6.63
C GLU A 146 -15.01 -1.99 6.16
N GLY A 147 -16.26 -2.26 6.53
CA GLY A 147 -17.45 -1.74 5.87
C GLY A 147 -17.85 -2.61 4.67
N ASP A 148 -19.09 -2.52 4.23
CA ASP A 148 -19.56 -3.31 3.07
C ASP A 148 -18.81 -2.86 1.81
N PHE A 149 -18.02 -3.75 1.22
CA PHE A 149 -17.26 -3.46 0.00
C PHE A 149 -17.36 -4.60 -1.03
N VAL A 150 -17.03 -4.25 -2.27
CA VAL A 150 -16.80 -5.19 -3.37
C VAL A 150 -15.51 -4.83 -4.08
N SER A 151 -14.75 -5.83 -4.51
CA SER A 151 -13.43 -5.70 -5.10
C SER A 151 -13.25 -6.62 -6.30
N VAL A 152 -12.53 -6.13 -7.30
CA VAL A 152 -11.97 -6.90 -8.41
C VAL A 152 -10.45 -6.83 -8.35
N ARG A 153 -9.83 -7.97 -8.61
CA ARG A 153 -8.39 -8.17 -8.51
C ARG A 153 -7.92 -9.01 -9.67
N ARG A 154 -6.74 -8.72 -10.22
CA ARG A 154 -6.23 -9.48 -11.35
C ARG A 154 -4.71 -9.57 -11.33
N PRO A 155 -4.12 -10.75 -11.62
CA PRO A 155 -2.68 -10.87 -11.75
C PRO A 155 -2.13 -9.88 -12.78
N PHE A 156 -1.06 -9.21 -12.39
CA PHE A 156 -0.32 -8.29 -13.24
C PHE A 156 1.10 -8.21 -12.69
N ALA A 157 2.02 -8.89 -13.37
CA ALA A 157 3.43 -9.02 -12.98
C ALA A 157 4.19 -7.69 -13.15
N TRP A 158 3.84 -6.69 -12.35
CA TRP A 158 4.52 -5.41 -12.33
C TRP A 158 5.88 -5.53 -11.64
N THR A 159 6.84 -4.75 -12.13
CA THR A 159 8.22 -4.62 -11.64
C THR A 159 8.50 -3.14 -11.36
N LYS A 160 9.77 -2.76 -11.14
CA LYS A 160 10.20 -1.36 -11.28
C LYS A 160 9.72 -0.77 -12.61
N GLY A 161 9.42 0.52 -12.62
CA GLY A 161 8.99 1.22 -13.83
C GLY A 161 7.86 2.22 -13.56
N ARG A 162 7.35 2.79 -14.66
CA ARG A 162 6.25 3.76 -14.65
C ARG A 162 4.95 3.10 -15.11
N TYR A 163 3.88 3.39 -14.38
CA TYR A 163 2.55 2.88 -14.63
C TYR A 163 1.51 4.01 -14.61
N THR A 164 0.42 3.82 -15.33
CA THR A 164 -0.83 4.57 -15.10
C THR A 164 -1.87 3.62 -14.55
N TRP A 165 -2.42 3.93 -13.38
CA TRP A 165 -3.64 3.33 -12.87
C TRP A 165 -4.82 4.22 -13.29
N SER A 166 -5.81 3.62 -13.95
CA SER A 166 -6.84 4.35 -14.66
C SER A 166 -8.23 3.82 -14.33
N LEU A 167 -9.20 4.72 -14.17
CA LEU A 167 -10.62 4.41 -14.20
C LEU A 167 -11.30 5.03 -15.41
N ARG A 168 -12.29 4.34 -15.97
CA ARG A 168 -13.16 4.83 -17.04
C ARG A 168 -14.61 4.57 -16.72
N ALA A 169 -15.47 5.58 -16.84
CA ALA A 169 -16.91 5.33 -16.92
C ALA A 169 -17.22 4.64 -18.25
N CYS A 170 -18.05 3.60 -18.22
CA CYS A 170 -18.36 2.75 -19.37
C CYS A 170 -19.87 2.72 -19.63
N ASP A 171 -20.46 1.53 -19.75
CA ASP A 171 -21.88 1.35 -20.00
C ASP A 171 -22.73 1.72 -18.77
N VAL A 172 -23.93 2.22 -19.08
CA VAL A 172 -24.98 2.48 -18.10
C VAL A 172 -26.00 1.35 -18.21
N GLU A 173 -26.38 0.77 -17.08
CA GLU A 173 -27.46 -0.21 -16.99
C GLU A 173 -28.58 0.30 -16.08
N ARG A 174 -29.79 -0.20 -16.31
CA ARG A 174 -30.96 0.14 -15.51
C ARG A 174 -31.48 -1.11 -14.80
N ILE A 175 -31.61 -1.03 -13.48
CA ILE A 175 -32.11 -2.11 -12.62
C ILE A 175 -33.17 -1.52 -11.71
N ASN A 176 -34.39 -2.06 -11.72
CA ASN A 176 -35.51 -1.58 -10.92
C ASN A 176 -35.71 -0.07 -11.03
N ASP A 177 -35.68 0.45 -12.26
CA ASP A 177 -35.81 1.88 -12.57
C ASP A 177 -34.73 2.82 -12.01
N GLN A 178 -33.63 2.26 -11.52
CA GLN A 178 -32.45 3.01 -11.11
C GLN A 178 -31.33 2.81 -12.12
N ASP A 179 -30.69 3.91 -12.53
CA ASP A 179 -29.53 3.88 -13.40
C ASP A 179 -28.26 3.58 -12.59
N TYR A 180 -27.37 2.80 -13.19
CA TYR A 180 -26.07 2.45 -12.67
C TYR A 180 -25.01 2.59 -13.76
N THR A 181 -23.84 3.09 -13.42
CA THR A 181 -22.70 3.19 -14.34
C THR A 181 -21.65 2.16 -13.98
N TRP A 182 -21.19 1.39 -14.96
CA TRP A 182 -20.02 0.55 -14.82
C TRP A 182 -18.76 1.40 -14.92
N VAL A 183 -17.87 1.25 -13.94
CA VAL A 183 -16.56 1.91 -13.94
C VAL A 183 -15.50 0.83 -14.04
N SER A 184 -14.67 0.91 -15.07
CA SER A 184 -13.64 -0.07 -15.41
C SER A 184 -12.27 0.41 -14.99
N CYS A 185 -11.47 -0.48 -14.39
CA CYS A 185 -10.11 -0.23 -13.97
C CYS A 185 -9.09 -0.84 -14.92
N PHE A 186 -8.04 -0.07 -15.24
CA PHE A 186 -6.92 -0.46 -16.08
C PHE A 186 -5.59 -0.10 -15.41
N VAL A 187 -4.57 -0.90 -15.70
CA VAL A 187 -3.17 -0.59 -15.39
C VAL A 187 -2.36 -0.64 -16.67
N THR A 188 -1.68 0.44 -17.02
CA THR A 188 -0.80 0.53 -18.19
C THR A 188 0.64 0.61 -17.74
N ALA A 189 1.49 -0.33 -18.16
CA ALA A 189 2.94 -0.24 -18.01
C ALA A 189 3.52 0.59 -19.17
N HIS A 190 4.23 1.67 -18.87
CA HIS A 190 4.70 2.62 -19.89
C HIS A 190 5.81 2.03 -20.75
N ASP A 191 6.73 1.28 -20.15
CA ASP A 191 7.90 0.73 -20.85
C ASP A 191 7.52 -0.27 -21.95
N SER A 192 6.44 -1.03 -21.75
CA SER A 192 5.95 -2.03 -22.72
C SER A 192 4.70 -1.59 -23.49
N GLY A 193 4.02 -0.53 -23.05
CA GLY A 193 2.69 -0.14 -23.53
C GLY A 193 1.58 -1.13 -23.14
N LEU A 194 1.87 -2.17 -22.35
CA LEU A 194 0.88 -3.18 -21.97
C LEU A 194 -0.18 -2.56 -21.06
N THR A 195 -1.44 -2.59 -21.52
CA THR A 195 -2.61 -2.22 -20.72
C THR A 195 -3.33 -3.48 -20.24
N ARG A 196 -3.48 -3.63 -18.92
CA ARG A 196 -4.22 -4.70 -18.27
C ARG A 196 -5.55 -4.17 -17.73
N TYR A 197 -6.66 -4.70 -18.26
CA TYR A 197 -7.96 -4.55 -17.62
C TYR A 197 -8.02 -5.37 -16.33
N ILE A 198 -8.29 -4.72 -15.19
CA ILE A 198 -8.35 -5.37 -13.86
C ILE A 198 -9.76 -5.92 -13.60
N GLY A 199 -10.78 -5.14 -13.93
CA GLY A 199 -12.18 -5.45 -13.70
C GLY A 199 -13.04 -4.19 -13.68
N SER A 200 -14.35 -4.35 -13.54
CA SER A 200 -15.29 -3.23 -13.44
C SER A 200 -16.18 -3.39 -12.22
N LEU A 201 -16.51 -2.26 -11.59
CA LEU A 201 -17.44 -2.18 -10.47
C LEU A 201 -18.61 -1.28 -10.85
N ARG A 202 -19.79 -1.63 -10.35
CA ARG A 202 -21.02 -0.88 -10.58
C ARG A 202 -21.20 0.23 -9.54
N PHE A 203 -21.50 1.43 -10.00
CA PHE A 203 -21.79 2.63 -9.21
C PHE A 203 -23.23 3.09 -9.44
N GLU A 204 -23.90 3.52 -8.37
CA GLU A 204 -25.25 4.09 -8.46
C GLU A 204 -25.22 5.47 -9.17
N GLY A 205 -26.11 5.65 -10.15
CA GLY A 205 -26.27 6.89 -10.91
C GLY A 205 -25.61 6.87 -12.29
N LYS A 206 -26.21 7.60 -13.22
CA LYS A 206 -25.72 7.76 -14.60
C LYS A 206 -24.57 8.76 -14.69
N ASP A 207 -24.81 9.99 -14.22
CA ASP A 207 -23.85 11.09 -14.28
C ASP A 207 -23.06 11.18 -12.97
N LEU A 208 -21.98 10.40 -12.88
CA LEU A 208 -21.12 10.40 -11.70
C LEU A 208 -20.33 11.71 -11.62
N ALA A 209 -20.14 12.23 -10.41
CA ALA A 209 -19.21 13.33 -10.14
C ALA A 209 -18.02 12.80 -9.34
N PHE A 210 -16.80 13.18 -9.73
CA PHE A 210 -15.61 12.94 -8.92
C PHE A 210 -15.48 14.04 -7.88
N TRP A 211 -15.32 13.67 -6.61
CA TRP A 211 -15.30 14.64 -5.51
C TRP A 211 -14.07 15.58 -5.53
N ASP A 212 -14.08 16.55 -4.63
CA ASP A 212 -13.07 17.63 -4.52
C ASP A 212 -11.79 17.23 -3.78
N ARG A 213 -11.50 15.94 -3.64
CA ARG A 213 -10.30 15.46 -2.94
C ARG A 213 -9.81 14.13 -3.50
N HIS A 214 -8.69 13.65 -3.04
CA HIS A 214 -8.15 12.36 -3.42
C HIS A 214 -7.03 12.00 -2.47
N ALA A 215 -6.92 10.73 -2.11
CA ALA A 215 -5.77 10.23 -1.37
C ALA A 215 -5.02 9.17 -2.20
N ALA A 216 -3.70 9.16 -2.07
CA ALA A 216 -2.81 8.04 -2.40
C ALA A 216 -2.12 7.55 -1.13
N PHE A 217 -1.67 6.30 -1.09
CA PHE A 217 -0.82 5.83 0.00
C PHE A 217 0.14 4.73 -0.44
N VAL A 218 1.14 4.47 0.41
CA VAL A 218 1.85 3.20 0.43
C VAL A 218 1.62 2.49 1.76
N GLU A 219 1.41 1.19 1.72
CA GLU A 219 1.03 0.38 2.89
C GLU A 219 1.86 -0.91 2.94
N VAL A 220 2.24 -1.30 4.16
CA VAL A 220 2.66 -2.68 4.46
C VAL A 220 1.48 -3.37 5.12
N TYR A 221 1.08 -4.54 4.61
CA TYR A 221 -0.08 -5.28 5.10
C TYR A 221 0.26 -6.72 5.48
N SER A 222 -0.72 -7.45 5.99
CA SER A 222 -0.60 -8.87 6.33
C SER A 222 -1.55 -9.71 5.50
N THR A 223 -1.15 -10.94 5.21
CA THR A 223 -1.99 -11.97 4.61
C THR A 223 -1.80 -13.28 5.35
N ALA A 224 -2.66 -14.27 5.09
CA ALA A 224 -2.49 -15.60 5.68
C ALA A 224 -1.15 -16.26 5.27
N LYS A 225 -0.65 -15.99 4.05
CA LYS A 225 0.62 -16.52 3.53
C LYS A 225 1.84 -15.78 4.08
N ILE A 226 1.70 -14.47 4.29
CA ILE A 226 2.76 -13.58 4.79
C ILE A 226 2.14 -12.79 5.95
N PRO A 227 2.05 -13.37 7.16
CA PRO A 227 1.41 -12.73 8.31
C PRO A 227 2.24 -11.58 8.88
N GLN A 228 3.55 -11.59 8.62
CA GLN A 228 4.49 -10.52 8.93
C GLN A 228 5.25 -10.20 7.65
N SER A 229 5.24 -8.94 7.24
CA SER A 229 5.96 -8.46 6.08
C SER A 229 7.11 -7.56 6.54
N GLU A 230 8.21 -7.61 5.80
CA GLU A 230 9.29 -6.65 5.94
C GLU A 230 8.88 -5.26 5.44
N ILE A 231 9.61 -4.23 5.85
CA ILE A 231 9.50 -2.87 5.31
C ILE A 231 10.42 -2.81 4.08
N PRO A 232 9.88 -2.66 2.85
CA PRO A 232 10.73 -2.59 1.67
C PRO A 232 11.48 -1.25 1.62
N GLU A 233 12.72 -1.27 1.16
CA GLU A 233 13.40 -0.04 0.75
C GLU A 233 12.95 0.31 -0.67
N VAL A 234 12.18 1.38 -0.86
CA VAL A 234 11.63 1.75 -2.18
C VAL A 234 11.30 3.22 -2.25
N LYS A 235 11.43 3.82 -3.43
CA LYS A 235 10.85 5.13 -3.76
C LYS A 235 9.68 4.96 -4.71
N VAL A 236 8.56 5.53 -4.32
CA VAL A 236 7.33 5.59 -5.10
C VAL A 236 7.01 7.04 -5.41
N THR A 237 6.91 7.39 -6.68
CA THR A 237 6.47 8.72 -7.11
C THR A 237 5.03 8.65 -7.56
N PHE A 238 4.14 9.39 -6.89
CA PHE A 238 2.76 9.60 -7.32
C PHE A 238 2.67 10.87 -8.16
N GLY A 239 2.19 10.73 -9.39
CA GLY A 239 1.92 11.86 -10.26
C GLY A 239 0.63 12.59 -9.87
N TYR A 240 0.52 13.85 -10.28
CA TYR A 240 -0.70 14.62 -10.05
C TYR A 240 -1.92 14.01 -10.78
N PRO A 241 -3.09 13.90 -10.12
CA PRO A 241 -4.26 13.27 -10.71
C PRO A 241 -4.78 14.01 -11.94
N ARG A 242 -5.18 13.25 -12.96
CA ARG A 242 -5.92 13.78 -14.11
C ARG A 242 -7.34 13.24 -14.12
N VAL A 243 -8.32 14.14 -14.11
CA VAL A 243 -9.75 13.80 -14.17
C VAL A 243 -10.27 14.31 -15.50
N ASN A 244 -10.91 13.44 -16.28
CA ASN A 244 -11.36 13.71 -17.66
C ASN A 244 -10.22 14.28 -18.54
N GLY A 245 -9.00 13.74 -18.35
CA GLY A 245 -7.79 14.18 -19.04
C GLY A 245 -7.20 15.51 -18.58
N GLN A 246 -7.84 16.22 -17.65
CA GLN A 246 -7.41 17.53 -17.15
C GLN A 246 -6.84 17.42 -15.73
N ALA A 247 -5.87 18.28 -15.40
CA ALA A 247 -5.42 18.43 -14.03
C ALA A 247 -6.42 19.30 -13.25
N PRO A 248 -7.13 18.77 -12.23
CA PRO A 248 -8.03 19.59 -11.42
C PRO A 248 -7.25 20.72 -10.73
N ARG A 249 -7.89 21.87 -10.51
CA ARG A 249 -7.25 22.99 -9.81
C ARG A 249 -6.97 22.63 -8.36
N LEU A 250 -5.70 22.75 -7.96
CA LEU A 250 -5.24 22.42 -6.62
C LEU A 250 -5.63 23.52 -5.64
N LYS A 251 -6.30 23.15 -4.55
CA LYS A 251 -6.53 24.00 -3.38
C LYS A 251 -5.43 23.82 -2.33
N SER A 252 -5.06 22.56 -2.05
CA SER A 252 -3.97 22.23 -1.12
C SER A 252 -3.56 20.77 -1.28
N ALA A 253 -2.33 20.44 -0.92
CA ALA A 253 -1.88 19.07 -0.73
C ALA A 253 -1.20 18.91 0.64
N ARG A 254 -1.24 17.70 1.20
CA ARG A 254 -0.58 17.37 2.46
C ARG A 254 -0.12 15.92 2.49
N ALA A 255 0.92 15.66 3.27
CA ALA A 255 1.32 14.31 3.66
C ALA A 255 0.91 14.04 5.11
N ILE A 256 0.51 12.80 5.38
CA ILE A 256 0.19 12.29 6.71
C ILE A 256 0.96 10.98 6.91
N HIS A 257 1.65 10.86 8.05
CA HIS A 257 2.29 9.63 8.52
C HIS A 257 1.59 9.18 9.80
N PRO A 258 0.54 8.33 9.71
CA PRO A 258 -0.21 7.83 10.86
C PRO A 258 0.72 7.28 11.93
N GLY A 259 0.63 7.81 13.15
CA GLY A 259 1.52 7.41 14.24
C GLY A 259 1.05 6.17 14.99
N PRO A 260 1.91 5.61 15.87
CA PRO A 260 1.53 4.54 16.77
C PRO A 260 0.26 4.88 17.56
N GLY A 261 -0.69 3.94 17.63
CA GLY A 261 -1.98 4.11 18.31
C GLY A 261 -3.11 4.64 17.42
N GLU A 262 -2.81 5.10 16.21
CA GLU A 262 -3.83 5.39 15.19
C GLU A 262 -4.31 4.10 14.50
N PRO A 263 -5.54 4.04 13.95
CA PRO A 263 -6.11 2.82 13.34
C PRO A 263 -5.22 2.14 12.28
N SER A 264 -4.50 2.93 11.48
CA SER A 264 -3.52 2.46 10.48
C SER A 264 -2.09 2.92 10.81
N GLY A 265 -1.80 3.12 12.10
CA GLY A 265 -0.53 3.63 12.60
C GLY A 265 0.67 2.83 12.12
N SER A 266 1.72 3.50 11.68
CA SER A 266 2.94 2.89 11.16
C SER A 266 4.15 3.21 12.03
N PRO A 267 5.20 2.37 12.01
CA PRO A 267 6.52 2.82 12.43
C PRO A 267 6.99 3.94 11.49
N ASP A 268 7.80 4.86 12.01
CA ASP A 268 8.38 5.94 11.21
C ASP A 268 9.44 5.39 10.26
N CYS A 269 9.02 5.01 9.06
CA CYS A 269 9.87 4.34 8.08
C CYS A 269 9.66 4.86 6.65
N ALA A 270 8.89 5.94 6.50
CA ALA A 270 8.68 6.59 5.21
C ALA A 270 8.73 8.11 5.35
N THR A 271 9.15 8.79 4.28
CA THR A 271 9.06 10.25 4.10
C THR A 271 8.29 10.56 2.83
N ALA A 272 7.64 11.73 2.76
CA ALA A 272 6.95 12.19 1.56
C ALA A 272 7.36 13.63 1.24
N VAL A 273 7.77 13.89 0.00
CA VAL A 273 8.22 15.22 -0.44
C VAL A 273 7.61 15.59 -1.79
N ALA A 274 7.29 16.87 -1.96
CA ALA A 274 6.90 17.42 -3.24
C ALA A 274 8.10 17.45 -4.20
N SER A 275 7.88 17.07 -5.46
CA SER A 275 8.85 17.17 -6.55
C SER A 275 8.14 17.66 -7.81
N GLY A 276 8.15 18.98 -8.03
CA GLY A 276 7.32 19.58 -9.07
C GLY A 276 5.83 19.42 -8.73
N SER A 277 5.05 18.87 -9.65
CA SER A 277 3.64 18.50 -9.43
C SER A 277 3.44 17.18 -8.70
N ASP A 278 4.50 16.40 -8.55
CA ASP A 278 4.45 15.02 -8.09
C ASP A 278 4.85 14.90 -6.62
N VAL A 279 4.58 13.75 -6.02
CA VAL A 279 4.96 13.44 -4.64
C VAL A 279 5.80 12.18 -4.60
N VAL A 280 7.02 12.31 -4.07
CA VAL A 280 7.94 11.18 -3.88
C VAL A 280 7.82 10.69 -2.45
N VAL A 281 7.44 9.43 -2.29
CA VAL A 281 7.45 8.71 -1.02
C VAL A 281 8.66 7.78 -1.00
N ALA A 282 9.55 7.97 -0.03
CA ALA A 282 10.70 7.10 0.19
C ALA A 282 10.47 6.27 1.45
N VAL A 283 10.41 4.94 1.29
CA VAL A 283 10.29 3.94 2.35
C VAL A 283 11.65 3.30 2.62
N GLY A 284 11.98 3.04 3.87
CA GLY A 284 13.26 2.46 4.26
C GLY A 284 13.34 2.15 5.76
N PRO A 285 14.54 2.22 6.36
CA PRO A 285 14.74 1.92 7.78
C PRO A 285 13.88 2.78 8.71
N ILE A 286 13.57 2.23 9.90
CA ILE A 286 12.85 2.96 10.95
C ILE A 286 13.76 4.09 11.49
N PHE A 287 13.19 5.26 11.68
CA PHE A 287 13.82 6.43 12.26
C PHE A 287 12.92 7.05 13.35
N GLU A 288 13.42 8.06 14.06
CA GLU A 288 12.62 8.82 15.00
C GLU A 288 12.01 10.05 14.31
N ARG A 289 10.69 10.21 14.39
CA ARG A 289 9.98 11.38 13.88
C ARG A 289 9.35 12.16 15.04
N ASP A 290 9.58 13.47 15.06
CA ASP A 290 8.79 14.36 15.92
C ASP A 290 7.29 14.22 15.58
N PRO A 291 6.41 13.89 16.54
CA PRO A 291 4.97 13.80 16.31
C PRO A 291 4.35 15.02 15.60
N LYS A 292 4.90 16.23 15.78
CA LYS A 292 4.46 17.46 15.09
C LYS A 292 4.72 17.41 13.58
N ASN A 293 5.69 16.63 13.13
CA ASN A 293 6.09 16.46 11.73
C ASN A 293 5.41 15.26 11.05
N ARG A 294 4.35 14.69 11.66
CA ARG A 294 3.55 13.63 11.04
C ARG A 294 2.56 14.14 10.00
N ARG A 295 2.20 15.43 10.06
CA ARG A 295 1.19 16.03 9.17
C ARG A 295 1.71 17.38 8.70
N TYR A 296 1.91 17.53 7.40
CA TYR A 296 2.50 18.75 6.86
C TYR A 296 2.00 19.04 5.43
N PRO A 297 1.92 20.32 5.03
CA PRO A 297 1.56 20.69 3.68
C PRO A 297 2.63 20.24 2.68
N LEU A 298 2.21 19.95 1.45
CA LEU A 298 3.10 19.69 0.32
C LEU A 298 3.04 20.89 -0.63
N ASP A 299 4.19 21.49 -0.89
CA ASP A 299 4.33 22.63 -1.80
C ASP A 299 4.49 22.14 -3.25
N LEU A 300 3.35 21.78 -3.86
CA LEU A 300 3.31 21.30 -5.25
C LEU A 300 3.38 22.46 -6.24
N LYS A 301 4.25 22.31 -7.24
CA LYS A 301 4.37 23.24 -8.36
C LYS A 301 3.50 22.76 -9.51
N MET A 302 2.28 23.28 -9.57
CA MET A 302 1.33 22.93 -10.62
C MET A 302 1.79 23.52 -11.96
N PRO A 303 1.77 22.74 -13.06
CA PRO A 303 1.99 23.30 -14.39
C PRO A 303 0.92 24.37 -14.68
N ALA A 304 1.30 25.45 -15.35
CA ALA A 304 0.36 26.48 -15.76
C ALA A 304 -0.78 25.83 -16.55
N THR A 305 -2.04 26.03 -16.11
CA THR A 305 -3.22 25.60 -16.84
C THR A 305 -3.18 26.19 -18.24
N ARG A 306 -3.14 25.32 -19.25
CA ARG A 306 -3.37 25.71 -20.65
C ARG A 306 -4.86 25.85 -20.90
#